data_AF-A0A9X8HKL3-F1
#
_entry.id   AF-A0A9X8HKL3-F1
#
_cell.length_a   1.000
_cell.length_b   1.000
_cell.length_c   1.000
_cell.angle_alpha   90.00
_cell.angle_beta   90.00
_cell.angle_gamma   90.00
#
_symmetry.space_group_name_H-M   'P 1'
#
loop_
_entity.id
_entity.type
_entity.pdbx_description
1 polymer ?
#
loop_
_entity_poly.entity_id
_entity_poly.type
_entity_poly.pdbx_seq_one_letter_code
_entity_poly.pdbx_strand_id
1 'polypeptide(L)'
;MRHASIALLLIAWLGQAQAADLQPRTLAPVPGAPGTPTPTPYPQVAPSTIPRAGQGSSGAPLLPPIPLPSPPKDQPLPGLAPDAGKDKPREG
;
A
#
# COMPACT_ATOMS: atom_id res chain seq x y z
N MET A 1 -38.60 54.81 -56.44
CA MET A 1 -37.33 54.96 -55.68
C MET A 1 -37.49 54.62 -54.20
N ARG A 2 -38.30 55.34 -53.41
CA ARG A 2 -38.44 55.13 -51.95
C ARG A 2 -38.81 53.70 -51.53
N HIS A 3 -39.78 53.08 -52.20
CA HIS A 3 -40.20 51.71 -51.88
C HIS A 3 -39.12 50.66 -52.18
N ALA A 4 -38.30 50.90 -53.22
CA ALA A 4 -37.19 50.02 -53.55
C ALA A 4 -36.08 50.10 -52.49
N SER A 5 -35.81 51.30 -51.98
CA SER A 5 -34.86 51.49 -50.88
C SER A 5 -35.32 50.81 -49.59
N ILE A 6 -36.61 50.90 -49.25
CA ILE A 6 -37.18 50.23 -48.08
C ILE A 6 -37.12 48.71 -48.24
N ALA A 7 -37.48 48.18 -49.41
CA ALA A 7 -37.41 46.75 -49.68
C ALA A 7 -35.98 46.21 -49.57
N LEU A 8 -34.99 46.94 -50.11
CA LEU A 8 -33.57 46.57 -50.00
C LEU A 8 -33.11 46.52 -48.54
N LEU A 9 -33.53 47.49 -47.74
CA LEU A 9 -33.15 47.59 -46.32
C LEU A 9 -33.76 46.45 -45.49
N LEU A 10 -35.01 46.06 -45.80
CA LEU A 10 -35.65 44.90 -45.19
C LEU A 10 -34.91 43.60 -45.55
N ILE A 11 -34.61 43.38 -46.83
CA ILE A 11 -33.88 42.19 -47.29
C ILE A 11 -32.50 42.07 -46.64
N ALA A 12 -31.77 43.19 -46.51
CA ALA A 12 -30.47 43.21 -45.84
C ALA A 12 -30.56 42.85 -44.35
N TRP A 13 -31.67 43.20 -43.69
CA TRP A 13 -31.86 42.93 -42.25
C TRP A 13 -32.17 41.46 -41.96
N LEU A 14 -32.85 40.75 -42.88
CA LEU A 14 -33.18 39.32 -42.72
C LEU A 14 -31.93 38.41 -42.62
N GLY A 15 -30.76 38.84 -43.09
CA GLY A 15 -29.54 38.01 -43.14
C GLY A 15 -28.73 37.91 -41.84
N GLN A 16 -29.06 38.66 -40.79
CA GLN A 16 -28.18 38.80 -39.61
C GLN A 16 -28.36 37.72 -38.51
N ALA A 17 -29.26 36.75 -38.69
CA ALA A 17 -29.67 35.84 -37.61
C ALA A 17 -28.94 34.47 -37.55
N GLN A 18 -27.87 34.25 -38.32
CA GLN A 18 -27.34 32.88 -38.55
C GLN A 18 -25.85 32.71 -38.21
N ALA A 19 -25.30 33.46 -37.24
CA ALA A 19 -23.89 33.32 -36.83
C ALA A 19 -23.68 32.66 -35.47
N ALA A 20 -24.70 32.59 -34.61
CA ALA A 20 -24.55 32.07 -33.24
C ALA A 20 -24.47 30.53 -33.18
N ASP A 21 -25.13 29.81 -34.08
CA ASP A 21 -25.18 28.34 -34.10
C ASP A 21 -24.01 27.69 -34.88
N LEU A 22 -23.16 28.48 -35.54
CA LEU A 22 -22.04 27.95 -36.33
C LEU A 22 -20.76 27.77 -35.51
N GLN A 23 -20.75 28.18 -34.24
CA GLN A 23 -19.59 27.98 -33.39
C GLN A 23 -19.54 26.51 -32.93
N PRO A 24 -18.47 25.76 -33.25
CA PRO A 24 -18.31 24.41 -32.73
C PRO A 24 -18.23 24.48 -31.20
N ARG A 25 -19.28 24.02 -30.51
CA ARG A 25 -19.27 23.89 -29.06
C ARG A 25 -18.23 22.82 -28.71
N THR A 26 -17.09 23.23 -28.18
CA THR A 26 -16.08 22.29 -27.70
C THR A 26 -16.68 21.51 -26.53
N LEU A 27 -17.04 20.25 -26.76
CA LEU A 27 -17.45 19.34 -25.70
C LEU A 27 -16.20 19.01 -24.88
N ALA A 28 -16.00 19.71 -23.77
CA ALA A 28 -14.97 19.34 -22.82
C ALA A 28 -15.27 17.90 -22.34
N PRO A 29 -14.29 16.98 -22.40
CA PRO A 29 -14.50 15.63 -21.89
C PRO A 29 -14.87 15.69 -20.41
N VAL A 30 -16.06 15.18 -20.07
CA VAL A 30 -16.47 15.04 -18.68
C VAL A 30 -15.77 13.81 -18.10
N PRO A 31 -15.04 13.93 -16.97
CA PRO A 31 -14.47 12.77 -16.30
C PRO A 31 -15.55 11.72 -15.99
N GLY A 32 -15.39 10.50 -16.50
CA GLY A 32 -16.37 9.41 -16.32
C GLY A 32 -17.44 9.30 -17.40
N ALA A 33 -17.31 9.99 -18.54
CA ALA A 33 -18.22 9.80 -19.68
C ALA A 33 -18.21 8.33 -20.17
N PRO A 34 -19.35 7.79 -20.64
CA PRO A 34 -19.39 6.44 -21.20
C PRO A 34 -18.32 6.24 -22.28
N GLY A 35 -17.43 5.27 -22.09
CA GLY A 35 -16.30 5.01 -23.00
C GLY A 35 -14.97 5.65 -22.60
N THR A 36 -14.89 6.45 -21.54
CA THR A 36 -13.58 6.83 -20.95
C THR A 36 -13.02 5.64 -20.17
N PRO A 37 -11.79 5.17 -20.44
CA PRO A 37 -11.21 4.05 -19.71
C PRO A 37 -11.03 4.43 -18.22
N THR A 38 -11.68 3.68 -17.34
CA THR A 38 -11.41 3.74 -15.90
C THR A 38 -9.95 3.36 -15.66
N PRO A 39 -9.17 4.15 -14.90
CA PRO A 39 -7.79 3.78 -14.59
C PRO A 39 -7.73 2.40 -13.94
N THR A 40 -6.88 1.51 -14.46
CA THR A 40 -6.64 0.20 -13.85
C THR A 40 -6.10 0.40 -12.43
N PRO A 41 -6.63 -0.30 -11.41
CA PRO A 41 -6.11 -0.19 -10.05
C PRO A 41 -4.62 -0.53 -9.99
N TYR A 42 -3.90 0.16 -9.09
CA TYR A 42 -2.52 -0.20 -8.79
C TYR A 42 -2.42 -1.61 -8.19
N PRO A 43 -1.29 -2.30 -8.38
CA PRO A 43 -1.04 -3.56 -7.71
C PRO A 43 -1.15 -3.39 -6.19
N GLN A 44 -1.95 -4.26 -5.55
CA GLN A 44 -2.04 -4.33 -4.10
C GLN A 44 -0.75 -4.96 -3.57
N VAL A 45 0.11 -4.17 -2.92
CA VAL A 45 1.26 -4.70 -2.20
C VAL A 45 0.75 -5.34 -0.92
N ALA A 46 0.79 -6.66 -0.83
CA ALA A 46 0.52 -7.34 0.43
C ALA A 46 1.62 -6.98 1.45
N PRO A 47 1.28 -6.62 2.69
CA PRO A 47 2.28 -6.39 3.72
C PRO A 47 3.07 -7.67 3.99
N SER A 48 4.34 -7.50 4.37
CA SER A 48 5.21 -8.64 4.72
C SER A 48 4.57 -9.43 5.87
N THR A 49 4.29 -10.70 5.63
CA THR A 49 3.66 -11.58 6.63
C THR A 49 4.70 -12.00 7.67
N ILE A 50 4.29 -12.07 8.95
CA ILE A 50 5.17 -12.55 10.02
C ILE A 50 5.58 -14.00 9.71
N PRO A 51 6.87 -14.34 9.77
CA PRO A 51 7.35 -15.71 9.56
C PRO A 51 6.58 -16.70 10.43
N ARG A 52 6.21 -17.85 9.89
CA ARG A 52 5.53 -18.88 10.68
C ARG A 52 6.49 -19.43 11.73
N ALA A 53 6.02 -19.54 12.98
CA ALA A 53 6.74 -20.19 14.05
C ALA A 53 7.22 -21.59 13.66
N GLY A 54 8.42 -21.97 14.11
CA GLY A 54 9.03 -23.27 13.83
C GLY A 54 8.11 -24.45 14.19
N GLN A 55 8.17 -25.54 13.42
CA GLN A 55 7.32 -26.73 13.56
C GLN A 55 5.80 -26.54 13.42
N GLY A 56 5.30 -25.35 13.08
CA GLY A 56 3.86 -25.15 12.80
C GLY A 56 2.94 -25.29 14.01
N SER A 57 3.49 -25.36 15.23
CA SER A 57 2.71 -25.39 16.47
C SER A 57 2.40 -23.97 16.96
N SER A 58 1.18 -23.75 17.47
CA SER A 58 0.82 -22.45 18.04
C SER A 58 1.66 -22.17 19.29
N GLY A 59 2.38 -21.05 19.31
CA GLY A 59 3.22 -20.64 20.44
C GLY A 59 4.69 -21.05 20.34
N ALA A 60 5.11 -21.72 19.26
CA ALA A 60 6.53 -21.94 19.01
C ALA A 60 7.25 -20.60 18.71
N PRO A 61 8.55 -20.48 19.03
CA PRO A 61 9.32 -19.29 18.72
C PRO A 61 9.41 -19.08 17.20
N LEU A 62 9.46 -17.81 16.79
CA LEU A 62 9.63 -17.42 15.38
C LEU A 62 11.00 -17.80 14.82
N LEU A 63 11.99 -17.92 15.71
CA LEU A 63 13.38 -18.14 15.37
C LEU A 63 13.82 -19.52 15.82
N PRO A 64 14.70 -20.18 15.05
CA PRO A 64 15.34 -21.41 15.49
C PRO A 64 16.21 -21.15 16.74
N PRO A 65 16.44 -22.17 17.58
CA PRO A 65 17.37 -22.07 18.69
C PRO A 65 18.76 -21.65 18.22
N ILE A 66 19.39 -20.75 18.97
CA ILE A 66 20.75 -20.25 18.70
C ILE A 66 21.72 -21.02 19.62
N PRO A 67 22.86 -21.52 19.13
CA PRO A 67 23.84 -22.16 19.99
C PRO A 67 24.42 -21.13 20.98
N LEU A 68 24.30 -21.42 22.27
CA LEU A 68 24.90 -20.62 23.34
C LEU A 68 26.25 -21.23 23.75
N PRO A 69 27.27 -20.40 24.05
CA PRO A 69 28.51 -20.90 24.62
C PRO A 69 28.23 -21.54 25.99
N SER A 70 28.86 -22.69 26.24
CA SER A 70 28.76 -23.33 27.55
C SER A 70 29.50 -22.50 28.60
N PRO A 71 28.97 -22.37 29.83
CA PRO A 71 29.70 -21.73 30.91
C PRO A 71 31.00 -22.49 31.23
N PRO A 72 32.04 -21.81 31.74
CA PRO A 72 33.30 -22.45 32.12
C PRO A 72 33.06 -23.58 33.13
N LYS A 73 33.59 -24.78 32.84
CA LYS A 73 33.40 -25.97 33.68
C LYS A 73 34.11 -25.88 35.04
N ASP A 74 35.13 -25.02 35.13
CA ASP A 74 36.03 -24.96 36.27
C ASP A 74 35.64 -23.89 37.30
N GLN A 75 34.57 -23.12 37.03
CA GLN A 75 34.07 -22.15 38.00
C GLN A 75 33.06 -22.84 38.93
N PRO A 76 33.30 -22.89 40.25
CA PRO A 76 32.29 -23.37 41.17
C PRO A 76 31.06 -22.46 41.06
N LEU A 77 29.89 -23.06 40.91
CA LEU A 77 28.65 -22.28 40.90
C LEU A 77 28.57 -21.50 42.22
N PRO A 78 28.37 -20.17 42.18
CA PRO A 78 28.18 -19.37 43.39
C PRO A 78 27.08 -19.99 44.25
N GLY A 79 27.42 -20.46 45.45
CA GLY A 79 26.48 -21.08 46.40
C GLY A 79 26.33 -22.60 46.33
N LEU A 80 27.09 -23.32 45.50
CA LEU A 80 27.03 -24.78 45.31
C LEU A 80 28.34 -25.50 45.62
N ALA A 81 29.23 -24.89 46.40
CA ALA A 81 30.47 -25.54 46.83
C ALA A 81 30.13 -26.85 47.57
N PRO A 82 30.72 -28.00 47.18
CA PRO A 82 30.54 -29.24 47.94
C PRO A 82 31.15 -29.06 49.33
N ASP A 83 30.32 -29.29 50.37
CA ASP A 83 30.76 -29.35 51.76
C ASP A 83 31.87 -30.42 51.89
N ALA A 84 33.04 -30.02 52.37
CA ALA A 84 34.23 -30.85 52.56
C ALA A 84 34.10 -31.87 53.72
N GLY A 85 32.91 -32.45 53.91
CA GLY A 85 32.53 -33.17 55.13
C GLY A 85 32.08 -34.62 54.97
N LYS A 86 32.09 -35.21 53.76
CA LYS A 86 31.46 -36.54 53.57
C LYS A 86 32.29 -37.69 53.00
N ASP A 87 33.61 -37.55 52.85
CA ASP A 87 34.45 -38.70 52.48
C ASP A 87 35.66 -38.82 53.41
N LYS A 88 35.43 -39.35 54.61
CA LYS A 88 36.51 -39.95 55.41
C LYS A 88 36.35 -41.48 55.34
N PRO A 89 37.29 -42.23 54.73
CA PRO A 89 37.25 -43.69 54.82
C PRO A 89 37.51 -44.09 56.27
N ARG A 90 36.67 -44.95 56.83
CA ARG A 90 37.01 -45.70 58.04
C ARG A 90 37.92 -46.86 57.61
N GLU A 91 39.22 -46.67 57.73
CA GLU A 91 40.21 -47.76 57.79
C GLU A 91 40.41 -48.16 59.26
N GLY A 92 40.45 -49.48 59.52
CA GLY A 92 40.95 -50.09 60.78
C GLY A 92 39.88 -50.68 61.68
#